data_AF-A0A7C3GAP1-F1
#
_entry.id   AF-A0A7C3GAP1-F1
#
_cell.length_a   1.000
_cell.length_b   1.000
_cell.length_c   1.000
_cell.angle_alpha   90.00
_cell.angle_beta   90.00
_cell.angle_gamma   90.00
#
_symmetry.space_group_name_H-M   'P 1'
#
loop_
_entity.id
_entity.type
_entity.pdbx_description
1 polymer ?
#
loop_
_entity_poly.entity_id
_entity_poly.type
_entity_poly.pdbx_seq_one_letter_code
_entity_poly.pdbx_strand_id
1 'polypeptide(L)'
;MLLKRSFALVVPILLLVFVGFVFAEEPLTEFTSADFSGSGNCATCHSNLTDSASNDVSIDTDWRATMMANAAKDPLWQAKVESEVIRNPSIGPAIEAKCATCRMPMAHTQAGVNGTPISIFGSGFLSPTNALHDAAMDGVSCTLCHQIADQNLGQPATFSGHFPIDTSTNAPDRLIYGQYDGGLQNPMRFSVGYTPVHGSQIEDSGLCGTCHTLYTTPVDSNSNPLAIDFPEQMTYLEWENSAYDDAGSTPASCQECHMRPATGLVRISNTPPNVLPLPNFRRHDVVGANTFMLK
;
A
#
# COMPACT_ATOMS: atom_id res chain seq x y z
N MET A 1 45.19 -63.77 -39.07
CA MET A 1 44.29 -63.83 -37.90
C MET A 1 44.20 -62.41 -37.35
N LEU A 2 43.22 -61.63 -37.83
CA LEU A 2 43.09 -60.19 -37.56
C LEU A 2 42.51 -59.94 -36.16
N LEU A 3 43.26 -59.27 -35.28
CA LEU A 3 42.71 -58.69 -34.05
C LEU A 3 42.17 -57.29 -34.35
N LYS A 4 40.83 -57.14 -34.36
CA LYS A 4 40.14 -55.85 -34.36
C LYS A 4 40.38 -55.15 -33.02
N ARG A 5 40.97 -53.96 -33.04
CA ARG A 5 41.00 -53.04 -31.90
C ARG A 5 39.79 -52.11 -31.98
N SER A 6 38.83 -52.28 -31.08
CA SER A 6 37.70 -51.37 -30.91
C SER A 6 38.15 -50.15 -30.11
N PHE A 7 38.07 -48.96 -30.70
CA PHE A 7 38.20 -47.70 -29.97
C PHE A 7 36.84 -47.35 -29.37
N ALA A 8 36.73 -47.34 -28.04
CA ALA A 8 35.57 -46.81 -27.34
C ALA A 8 35.73 -45.29 -27.24
N LEU A 9 34.83 -44.54 -27.89
CA LEU A 9 34.73 -43.09 -27.75
C LEU A 9 33.99 -42.80 -26.43
N VAL A 10 34.71 -42.31 -25.42
CA VAL A 10 34.09 -41.83 -24.17
C VAL A 10 33.68 -40.38 -24.39
N VAL A 11 32.39 -40.14 -24.61
CA VAL A 11 31.81 -38.78 -24.61
C VAL A 11 31.48 -38.43 -23.17
N PRO A 12 32.08 -37.39 -22.56
CA PRO A 12 31.71 -36.97 -21.22
C PRO A 12 30.32 -36.33 -21.28
N ILE A 13 29.34 -36.97 -20.64
CA ILE A 13 28.03 -36.37 -20.39
C ILE A 13 28.25 -35.28 -19.34
N LEU A 14 28.29 -34.04 -19.78
CA LEU A 14 28.28 -32.88 -18.89
C LEU A 14 26.88 -32.80 -18.26
N LEU A 15 26.73 -33.26 -17.02
CA LEU A 15 25.52 -33.03 -16.24
C LEU A 15 25.43 -31.52 -15.97
N LEU A 16 24.58 -30.83 -16.73
CA LEU A 16 24.11 -29.49 -16.41
C LEU A 16 23.22 -29.59 -15.17
N VAL A 17 23.82 -29.34 -14.00
CA VAL A 17 23.08 -29.07 -12.77
C VAL A 17 22.37 -27.73 -12.95
N PHE A 18 21.07 -27.77 -13.23
CA PHE A 18 20.20 -26.60 -13.09
C PHE A 18 20.16 -26.25 -11.60
N VAL A 19 21.02 -25.32 -11.18
CA VAL A 19 20.84 -24.62 -9.92
C VAL A 19 19.65 -23.71 -10.14
N GLY A 20 18.47 -24.17 -9.74
CA GLY A 20 17.30 -23.31 -9.62
C GLY A 20 17.64 -22.23 -8.60
N PHE A 21 17.85 -21.00 -9.06
CA PHE A 21 17.84 -19.86 -8.16
C PHE A 21 16.42 -19.73 -7.64
N VAL A 22 16.21 -20.15 -6.39
CA VAL A 22 15.05 -19.73 -5.62
C VAL A 22 15.32 -18.26 -5.28
N PHE A 23 14.69 -17.35 -6.01
CA PHE A 23 14.63 -15.96 -5.58
C PHE A 23 13.83 -15.96 -4.29
N ALA A 24 14.51 -15.72 -3.17
CA ALA A 24 13.84 -15.45 -1.91
C ALA A 24 13.05 -14.15 -2.09
N GLU A 25 11.75 -14.22 -1.86
CA GLU A 25 10.88 -13.05 -1.87
C GLU A 25 11.30 -12.12 -0.72
N GLU A 26 11.50 -10.82 -1.01
CA GLU A 26 11.86 -9.84 0.03
C GLU A 26 10.85 -9.90 1.18
N PRO A 27 11.32 -10.00 2.44
CA PRO A 27 10.42 -10.09 3.58
C PRO A 27 9.56 -8.84 3.69
N LEU A 28 8.33 -9.03 4.16
CA LEU A 28 7.45 -7.90 4.49
C LEU A 28 8.03 -7.09 5.64
N THR A 29 7.73 -5.80 5.67
CA THR A 29 8.30 -4.90 6.66
C THR A 29 7.66 -5.12 8.03
N GLU A 30 8.49 -5.42 9.04
CA GLU A 30 8.08 -5.61 10.43
C GLU A 30 8.49 -4.40 11.26
N PHE A 31 7.52 -3.54 11.59
CA PHE A 31 7.76 -2.42 12.51
C PHE A 31 6.51 -2.15 13.37
N THR A 32 6.71 -1.44 14.48
CA THR A 32 5.62 -0.88 15.28
C THR A 32 6.02 0.51 15.72
N SER A 33 5.13 1.48 15.49
CA SER A 33 5.23 2.84 16.03
C SER A 33 4.04 3.12 16.94
N ALA A 34 3.94 4.35 17.46
CA ALA A 34 2.82 4.76 18.30
C ALA A 34 1.48 4.61 17.56
N ASP A 35 1.45 4.98 16.27
CA ASP A 35 0.22 5.05 15.48
C ASP A 35 0.11 3.99 14.38
N PHE A 36 1.20 3.26 14.05
CA PHE A 36 1.23 2.35 12.90
C PHE A 36 1.87 0.98 13.22
N SER A 37 1.57 0.00 12.36
CA SER A 37 2.20 -1.33 12.35
C SER A 37 2.46 -1.75 10.91
N GLY A 38 3.60 -2.39 10.66
CA GLY A 38 4.01 -2.83 9.33
C GLY A 38 3.25 -4.05 8.82
N SER A 39 3.24 -4.20 7.50
CA SER A 39 2.57 -5.29 6.78
C SER A 39 2.98 -6.69 7.24
N GLY A 40 4.24 -6.89 7.65
CA GLY A 40 4.73 -8.19 8.15
C GLY A 40 4.00 -8.66 9.41
N ASN A 41 3.66 -7.73 10.30
CA ASN A 41 2.87 -8.04 11.50
C ASN A 41 1.45 -8.49 11.15
N CYS A 42 0.85 -7.92 10.10
CA CYS A 42 -0.47 -8.29 9.60
C CYS A 42 -0.45 -9.65 8.88
N ALA A 43 0.58 -9.90 8.08
CA ALA A 43 0.74 -11.11 7.28
C ALA A 43 0.73 -12.40 8.11
N THR A 44 1.23 -12.35 9.36
CA THR A 44 1.16 -13.48 10.32
C THR A 44 -0.23 -14.14 10.35
N CYS A 45 -1.30 -13.34 10.27
CA CYS A 45 -2.67 -13.81 10.32
C CYS A 45 -3.40 -13.72 8.97
N HIS A 46 -2.93 -12.90 8.03
CA HIS A 46 -3.63 -12.57 6.79
C HIS A 46 -3.02 -13.18 5.52
N SER A 47 -2.01 -14.05 5.66
CA SER A 47 -1.46 -14.91 4.60
C SER A 47 -2.10 -16.30 4.57
N ASN A 48 -1.80 -17.07 3.50
CA ASN A 48 -2.29 -18.44 3.27
C ASN A 48 -3.81 -18.54 3.23
N LEU A 49 -4.46 -17.53 2.64
CA LEU A 49 -5.90 -17.49 2.45
C LEU A 49 -6.26 -18.01 1.07
N THR A 50 -7.32 -18.81 1.00
CA THR A 50 -7.82 -19.35 -0.27
C THR A 50 -9.31 -19.11 -0.41
N ASP A 51 -9.74 -18.88 -1.64
CA ASP A 51 -11.15 -18.77 -1.99
C ASP A 51 -11.80 -20.15 -2.23
N SER A 52 -13.10 -20.16 -2.49
CA SER A 52 -13.84 -21.42 -2.72
C SER A 52 -13.42 -22.16 -4.00
N ALA A 53 -12.68 -21.51 -4.89
CA ALA A 53 -12.08 -22.10 -6.09
C ALA A 53 -10.61 -22.49 -5.88
N SER A 54 -10.10 -22.43 -4.63
CA SER A 54 -8.70 -22.70 -4.26
C SER A 54 -7.68 -21.71 -4.87
N ASN A 55 -8.12 -20.53 -5.29
CA ASN A 55 -7.19 -19.46 -5.66
C ASN A 55 -6.59 -18.86 -4.39
N ASP A 56 -5.31 -18.48 -4.44
CA ASP A 56 -4.69 -17.67 -3.40
C ASP A 56 -5.32 -16.27 -3.38
N VAL A 57 -5.76 -15.86 -2.19
CA VAL A 57 -6.34 -14.54 -1.88
C VAL A 57 -5.71 -13.98 -0.61
N SER A 58 -4.49 -14.40 -0.31
CA SER A 58 -3.66 -13.85 0.77
C SER A 58 -3.51 -12.35 0.60
N ILE A 59 -3.89 -11.59 1.63
CA ILE A 59 -4.01 -10.12 1.55
C ILE A 59 -2.64 -9.50 1.31
N ASP A 60 -1.63 -10.01 2.00
CA ASP A 60 -0.24 -9.57 1.89
C ASP A 60 0.34 -9.87 0.50
N THR A 61 0.07 -11.06 -0.07
CA THR A 61 0.52 -11.43 -1.42
C THR A 61 -0.11 -10.53 -2.48
N ASP A 62 -1.42 -10.32 -2.40
CA ASP A 62 -2.13 -9.44 -3.33
C ASP A 62 -1.62 -7.98 -3.21
N TRP A 63 -1.54 -7.45 -1.97
CA TRP A 63 -1.13 -6.06 -1.71
C TRP A 63 0.33 -5.79 -2.08
N ARG A 64 1.27 -6.68 -1.72
CA ARG A 64 2.71 -6.46 -1.97
C ARG A 64 3.04 -6.36 -3.45
N ALA A 65 2.21 -6.97 -4.29
CA ALA A 65 2.29 -6.92 -5.73
C ALA A 65 1.68 -5.63 -6.33
N THR A 66 1.29 -4.63 -5.53
CA THR A 66 0.69 -3.38 -6.03
C THR A 66 1.65 -2.20 -5.96
N MET A 67 1.29 -1.10 -6.64
CA MET A 67 2.00 0.18 -6.47
C MET A 67 1.76 0.82 -5.10
N MET A 68 0.79 0.37 -4.31
CA MET A 68 0.59 0.86 -2.93
C MET A 68 1.74 0.41 -2.03
N ALA A 69 2.09 -0.88 -2.06
CA ALA A 69 3.27 -1.43 -1.37
C ALA A 69 4.61 -0.93 -1.89
N ASN A 70 4.62 -0.44 -3.14
CA ASN A 70 5.80 0.06 -3.83
C ASN A 70 5.80 1.59 -3.99
N ALA A 71 4.90 2.29 -3.29
CA ALA A 71 4.70 3.73 -3.46
C ALA A 71 5.98 4.53 -3.16
N ALA A 72 6.66 4.19 -2.07
CA ALA A 72 7.94 4.80 -1.69
C ALA A 72 9.12 4.28 -2.50
N LYS A 73 9.02 3.07 -3.07
CA LYS A 73 10.11 2.35 -3.78
C LYS A 73 10.21 2.72 -5.26
N ASP A 74 9.17 3.33 -5.82
CA ASP A 74 9.09 3.71 -7.22
C ASP A 74 10.23 4.67 -7.63
N PRO A 75 11.18 4.23 -8.47
CA PRO A 75 12.34 5.04 -8.82
C PRO A 75 11.98 6.22 -9.72
N LEU A 76 10.90 6.14 -10.50
CA LEU A 76 10.44 7.26 -11.31
C LEU A 76 9.91 8.37 -10.42
N TRP A 77 9.12 8.00 -9.42
CA TRP A 77 8.63 8.95 -8.43
C TRP A 77 9.77 9.57 -7.63
N GLN A 78 10.70 8.76 -7.09
CA GLN A 78 11.85 9.29 -6.33
C GLN A 78 12.67 10.28 -7.17
N ALA A 79 13.03 9.90 -8.41
CA ALA A 79 13.80 10.78 -9.30
C ALA A 79 13.06 12.08 -9.65
N LYS A 80 11.73 12.02 -9.80
CA LYS A 80 10.92 13.21 -10.07
C LYS A 80 10.91 14.15 -8.86
N VAL A 81 10.65 13.64 -7.66
CA VAL A 81 10.65 14.46 -6.44
C VAL A 81 12.04 15.05 -6.18
N GLU A 82 13.10 14.25 -6.31
CA GLU A 82 14.47 14.73 -6.17
C GLU A 82 14.79 15.84 -7.20
N SER A 83 14.35 15.69 -8.44
CA SER A 83 14.51 16.73 -9.46
C SER A 83 13.83 18.04 -9.08
N GLU A 84 12.64 18.00 -8.48
CA GLU A 84 11.94 19.20 -8.01
C GLU A 84 12.67 19.87 -6.84
N VAL A 85 13.19 19.08 -5.89
CA VAL A 85 13.99 19.58 -4.76
C VAL A 85 15.28 20.23 -5.23
N ILE A 86 15.99 19.62 -6.19
CA ILE A 86 17.22 20.17 -6.78
C ILE A 86 16.94 21.48 -7.51
N ARG A 87 15.82 21.58 -8.23
CA ARG A 87 15.43 22.78 -8.98
C ARG A 87 14.96 23.91 -8.06
N ASN A 88 14.35 23.58 -6.93
CA ASN A 88 13.74 24.54 -6.02
C ASN A 88 14.22 24.33 -4.57
N PRO A 89 15.53 24.49 -4.28
CA PRO A 89 16.10 24.10 -2.99
C PRO A 89 15.54 24.89 -1.81
N SER A 90 15.08 26.13 -2.02
CA SER A 90 14.47 26.98 -0.97
C SER A 90 13.15 26.44 -0.43
N ILE A 91 12.44 25.62 -1.23
CA ILE A 91 11.15 25.00 -0.87
C ILE A 91 11.22 23.47 -0.84
N GLY A 92 12.43 22.90 -0.91
CA GLY A 92 12.66 21.45 -0.86
C GLY A 92 11.91 20.75 0.28
N PRO A 93 11.95 21.25 1.53
CA PRO A 93 11.17 20.67 2.63
C PRO A 93 9.66 20.62 2.38
N ALA A 94 9.08 21.63 1.72
CA ALA A 94 7.66 21.66 1.40
C ALA A 94 7.31 20.65 0.30
N ILE A 95 8.18 20.50 -0.70
CA ILE A 95 8.03 19.50 -1.77
C ILE A 95 8.07 18.09 -1.17
N GLU A 96 9.11 17.78 -0.37
CA GLU A 96 9.26 16.47 0.26
C GLU A 96 8.08 16.14 1.17
N ALA A 97 7.64 17.09 2.00
CA ALA A 97 6.47 16.91 2.84
C ALA A 97 5.21 16.58 2.03
N LYS A 98 4.94 17.36 0.97
CA LYS A 98 3.77 17.17 0.11
C LYS A 98 3.76 15.81 -0.59
N CYS A 99 4.91 15.39 -1.13
CA CYS A 99 5.01 14.12 -1.85
C CYS A 99 4.98 12.91 -0.90
N ALA A 100 5.52 13.05 0.31
CA ALA A 100 5.48 12.00 1.33
C ALA A 100 4.06 11.73 1.85
N THR A 101 3.15 12.73 1.81
CA THR A 101 1.78 12.59 2.33
C THR A 101 1.04 11.38 1.75
N CYS A 102 1.14 11.11 0.45
CA CYS A 102 0.43 10.00 -0.20
C CYS A 102 1.33 8.79 -0.52
N ARG A 103 2.66 8.95 -0.50
CA ARG A 103 3.60 7.90 -0.94
C ARG A 103 4.41 7.27 0.20
N MET A 104 4.50 7.96 1.33
CA MET A 104 5.07 7.50 2.60
C MET A 104 4.14 7.87 3.77
N PRO A 105 2.83 7.57 3.66
CA PRO A 105 1.80 8.22 4.47
C PRO A 105 1.88 7.88 5.96
N MET A 106 2.30 6.66 6.33
CA MET A 106 2.48 6.27 7.74
C MET A 106 3.65 7.03 8.39
N ALA A 107 4.81 7.08 7.71
CA ALA A 107 5.95 7.86 8.17
C ALA A 107 5.65 9.37 8.23
N HIS A 108 4.98 9.91 7.21
CA HIS A 108 4.54 11.31 7.19
C HIS A 108 3.64 11.63 8.39
N THR A 109 2.61 10.81 8.63
CA THR A 109 1.66 11.01 9.74
C THR A 109 2.38 10.90 11.09
N GLN A 110 3.17 9.84 11.29
CA GLN A 110 3.91 9.64 12.54
C GLN A 110 4.92 10.78 12.80
N ALA A 111 5.62 11.26 11.77
CA ALA A 111 6.54 12.37 11.90
C ALA A 111 5.82 13.68 12.29
N GLY A 112 4.63 13.91 11.71
CA GLY A 112 3.76 15.02 12.07
C GLY A 112 3.33 14.98 13.54
N VAL A 113 2.86 13.83 14.02
CA VAL A 113 2.51 13.62 15.44
C VAL A 113 3.70 13.84 16.36
N ASN A 114 4.88 13.32 15.98
CA ASN A 114 6.10 13.45 16.76
C ASN A 114 6.71 14.87 16.72
N GLY A 115 6.22 15.76 15.85
CA GLY A 115 6.83 17.07 15.60
C GLY A 115 8.23 16.98 14.99
N THR A 116 8.56 15.88 14.30
CA THR A 116 9.85 15.67 13.65
C THR A 116 9.81 16.12 12.19
N PRO A 117 10.95 16.53 11.61
CA PRO A 117 10.99 16.93 10.20
C PRO A 117 10.51 15.83 9.26
N ILE A 118 9.69 16.20 8.28
CA ILE A 118 9.29 15.33 7.17
C ILE A 118 10.29 15.57 6.03
N SER A 119 11.11 14.57 5.75
CA SER A 119 12.09 14.59 4.66
C SER A 119 12.19 13.19 4.07
N ILE A 120 12.30 13.11 2.75
CA ILE A 120 12.43 11.91 1.94
C ILE A 120 13.91 11.54 1.79
N PHE A 121 14.77 12.50 1.41
CA PHE A 121 16.15 12.25 0.97
C PHE A 121 17.19 12.48 2.08
N GLY A 122 18.46 12.16 1.80
CA GLY A 122 19.56 12.33 2.75
C GLY A 122 19.41 11.44 3.98
N SER A 123 19.31 12.02 5.18
CA SER A 123 18.98 11.30 6.42
C SER A 123 17.47 11.14 6.64
N GLY A 124 16.65 11.49 5.66
CA GLY A 124 15.19 11.34 5.66
C GLY A 124 14.72 9.90 5.55
N PHE A 125 13.45 9.73 5.19
CA PHE A 125 12.74 8.45 5.20
C PHE A 125 13.35 7.36 4.30
N LEU A 126 14.03 7.71 3.20
CA LEU A 126 14.73 6.72 2.38
C LEU A 126 16.02 6.20 3.01
N SER A 127 16.53 6.84 4.06
CA SER A 127 17.72 6.38 4.77
C SER A 127 17.41 5.18 5.66
N PRO A 128 18.11 4.04 5.52
CA PRO A 128 17.93 2.88 6.42
C PRO A 128 18.23 3.16 7.90
N THR A 129 18.89 4.29 8.20
CA THR A 129 19.17 4.71 9.59
C THR A 129 18.09 5.59 10.20
N ASN A 130 17.10 6.02 9.41
CA ASN A 130 15.98 6.81 9.91
C ASN A 130 15.01 5.90 10.67
N ALA A 131 14.54 6.34 11.84
CA ALA A 131 13.64 5.54 12.68
C ALA A 131 12.27 5.27 12.02
N LEU A 132 11.86 6.07 11.04
CA LEU A 132 10.62 5.91 10.27
C LEU A 132 10.86 5.31 8.88
N HIS A 133 12.07 4.80 8.60
CA HIS A 133 12.41 4.18 7.32
C HIS A 133 11.43 3.08 6.96
N ASP A 134 11.22 2.13 7.87
CA ASP A 134 10.34 0.99 7.65
C ASP A 134 8.89 1.43 7.41
N ALA A 135 8.40 2.39 8.20
CA ALA A 135 7.07 2.97 8.01
C ALA A 135 6.91 3.69 6.65
N ALA A 136 8.00 4.24 6.11
CA ALA A 136 7.98 4.88 4.80
C ALA A 136 8.05 3.85 3.68
N MET A 137 8.95 2.86 3.80
CA MET A 137 9.22 1.85 2.76
C MET A 137 8.13 0.79 2.65
N ASP A 138 7.29 0.64 3.67
CA ASP A 138 6.07 -0.16 3.60
C ASP A 138 4.95 0.55 2.79
N GLY A 139 5.15 1.81 2.39
CA GLY A 139 4.30 2.53 1.44
C GLY A 139 2.88 2.80 1.96
N VAL A 140 1.89 2.67 1.08
CA VAL A 140 0.45 2.77 1.42
C VAL A 140 0.02 1.39 1.94
N SER A 141 0.21 1.16 3.24
CA SER A 141 0.10 -0.17 3.88
C SER A 141 -1.22 -0.36 4.65
N CYS A 142 -1.38 -1.58 5.20
CA CYS A 142 -2.59 -2.06 5.87
C CYS A 142 -3.09 -1.07 6.94
N THR A 143 -2.21 -0.66 7.85
CA THR A 143 -2.60 0.21 8.97
C THR A 143 -2.81 1.66 8.56
N LEU A 144 -2.43 2.07 7.35
CA LEU A 144 -2.87 3.36 6.85
C LEU A 144 -4.33 3.28 6.41
N CYS A 145 -4.60 2.52 5.34
CA CYS A 145 -5.90 2.53 4.67
C CYS A 145 -7.02 2.18 5.63
N HIS A 146 -6.78 1.18 6.49
CA HIS A 146 -7.78 0.74 7.44
C HIS A 146 -7.89 1.64 8.69
N GLN A 147 -7.05 2.65 8.89
CA GLN A 147 -7.26 3.65 9.96
C GLN A 147 -8.02 4.89 9.49
N ILE A 148 -8.25 5.05 8.17
CA ILE A 148 -8.96 6.21 7.63
C ILE A 148 -10.41 6.20 8.13
N ALA A 149 -10.77 7.22 8.92
CA ALA A 149 -12.08 7.37 9.50
C ALA A 149 -13.11 7.92 8.50
N ASP A 150 -14.38 7.62 8.73
CA ASP A 150 -15.49 8.18 7.94
C ASP A 150 -15.77 9.65 8.33
N GLN A 151 -14.93 10.56 7.84
CA GLN A 151 -15.05 12.00 8.13
C GLN A 151 -14.79 12.83 6.86
N ASN A 152 -15.86 13.23 6.18
CA ASN A 152 -15.81 14.07 4.97
C ASN A 152 -14.94 13.47 3.83
N LEU A 153 -14.94 12.15 3.69
CA LEU A 153 -14.29 11.48 2.57
C LEU A 153 -14.95 11.89 1.26
N GLY A 154 -14.17 11.98 0.18
CA GLY A 154 -14.65 12.49 -1.11
C GLY A 154 -14.89 14.01 -1.17
N GLN A 155 -14.61 14.75 -0.10
CA GLN A 155 -14.81 16.21 -0.05
C GLN A 155 -13.47 16.97 -0.11
N PRO A 156 -13.48 18.26 -0.53
CA PRO A 156 -12.28 19.09 -0.59
C PRO A 156 -11.38 19.08 0.65
N ALA A 157 -11.98 18.92 1.83
CA ALA A 157 -11.26 18.88 3.10
C ALA A 157 -10.33 17.67 3.28
N THR A 158 -10.56 16.57 2.56
CA THR A 158 -9.78 15.32 2.70
C THR A 158 -8.91 15.00 1.49
N PHE A 159 -9.06 15.75 0.40
CA PHE A 159 -8.20 15.65 -0.79
C PHE A 159 -6.74 15.95 -0.45
N SER A 160 -5.82 15.62 -1.36
CA SER A 160 -4.39 15.88 -1.24
C SER A 160 -3.71 15.24 -0.03
N GLY A 161 -4.22 14.08 0.39
CA GLY A 161 -3.67 13.26 1.48
C GLY A 161 -4.09 13.72 2.88
N HIS A 162 -5.13 14.56 3.00
CA HIS A 162 -5.68 14.97 4.30
C HIS A 162 -6.68 13.92 4.84
N PHE A 163 -6.32 12.64 4.73
CA PHE A 163 -7.14 11.56 5.28
C PHE A 163 -7.24 11.68 6.81
N PRO A 164 -8.43 11.49 7.40
CA PRO A 164 -8.61 11.55 8.85
C PRO A 164 -8.13 10.24 9.51
N ILE A 165 -7.12 10.32 10.37
CA ILE A 165 -6.66 9.22 11.23
C ILE A 165 -6.67 9.69 12.68
N ASP A 166 -7.17 8.85 13.58
CA ASP A 166 -7.13 9.11 15.02
C ASP A 166 -5.78 8.67 15.62
N THR A 167 -4.92 9.65 15.87
CA THR A 167 -3.63 9.46 16.54
C THR A 167 -3.68 9.77 18.04
N SER A 168 -4.89 9.84 18.63
CA SER A 168 -5.09 10.10 20.06
C SER A 168 -5.32 8.82 20.87
N THR A 169 -5.67 7.71 20.19
CA THR A 169 -5.82 6.40 20.80
C THR A 169 -4.51 5.64 20.82
N ASN A 170 -4.38 4.70 21.77
CA ASN A 170 -3.16 3.90 21.96
C ASN A 170 -3.49 2.41 21.80
N ALA A 171 -2.49 1.60 21.48
CA ALA A 171 -2.64 0.15 21.51
C ALA A 171 -3.11 -0.32 22.91
N PRO A 172 -4.05 -1.28 23.00
CA PRO A 172 -4.63 -2.07 21.92
C PRO A 172 -5.95 -1.51 21.34
N ASP A 173 -6.34 -0.29 21.72
CA ASP A 173 -7.65 0.30 21.44
C ASP A 173 -7.68 1.19 20.18
N ARG A 174 -6.57 1.30 19.44
CA ARG A 174 -6.56 1.94 18.12
C ARG A 174 -7.59 1.28 17.21
N LEU A 175 -8.42 2.06 16.56
CA LEU A 175 -9.46 1.52 15.69
C LEU A 175 -8.90 1.19 14.31
N ILE A 176 -9.38 0.09 13.73
CA ILE A 176 -9.12 -0.27 12.35
C ILE A 176 -10.43 -0.71 11.71
N TYR A 177 -10.76 -0.16 10.54
CA TYR A 177 -12.04 -0.30 9.86
C TYR A 177 -11.96 -1.37 8.78
N GLY A 178 -12.99 -2.21 8.68
CA GLY A 178 -13.12 -3.20 7.62
C GLY A 178 -14.56 -3.42 7.19
N GLN A 179 -14.74 -4.23 6.14
CA GLN A 179 -16.06 -4.57 5.58
C GLN A 179 -16.95 -5.38 6.54
N TYR A 180 -16.36 -6.06 7.52
CA TYR A 180 -17.08 -6.97 8.39
C TYR A 180 -17.25 -6.38 9.78
N ASP A 181 -18.35 -6.75 10.43
CA ASP A 181 -18.53 -6.53 11.87
C ASP A 181 -17.34 -7.16 12.60
N GLY A 182 -16.63 -6.33 13.36
CA GLY A 182 -15.35 -6.65 14.00
C GLY A 182 -15.46 -7.70 15.10
N GLY A 183 -15.83 -8.94 14.74
CA GLY A 183 -16.19 -10.02 15.64
C GLY A 183 -15.05 -10.43 16.60
N LEU A 184 -14.14 -11.29 16.14
CA LEU A 184 -12.99 -11.71 16.97
C LEU A 184 -11.94 -10.58 17.05
N GLN A 185 -12.13 -9.65 17.98
CA GLN A 185 -11.24 -8.49 18.14
C GLN A 185 -9.92 -8.84 18.85
N ASN A 186 -9.98 -9.74 19.83
CA ASN A 186 -8.85 -10.05 20.71
C ASN A 186 -7.57 -10.47 19.98
N PRO A 187 -7.60 -11.32 18.92
CA PRO A 187 -6.40 -11.63 18.15
C PRO A 187 -5.68 -10.37 17.64
N MET A 188 -6.39 -9.45 16.98
CA MET A 188 -5.78 -8.21 16.49
C MET A 188 -5.35 -7.27 17.62
N ARG A 189 -6.17 -7.15 18.67
CA ARG A 189 -5.88 -6.30 19.84
C ARG A 189 -4.57 -6.70 20.51
N PHE A 190 -4.33 -8.00 20.69
CA PHE A 190 -3.14 -8.50 21.39
C PHE A 190 -1.93 -8.74 20.48
N SER A 191 -2.13 -8.97 19.18
CA SER A 191 -1.02 -9.21 18.25
C SER A 191 -0.50 -7.93 17.59
N VAL A 192 -1.38 -7.01 17.20
CA VAL A 192 -1.00 -5.81 16.42
C VAL A 192 -1.50 -4.50 17.03
N GLY A 193 -2.20 -4.56 18.16
CA GLY A 193 -2.61 -3.38 18.91
C GLY A 193 -3.75 -2.59 18.26
N TYR A 194 -4.63 -3.27 17.51
CA TYR A 194 -5.81 -2.67 16.88
C TYR A 194 -7.09 -3.40 17.25
N THR A 195 -8.16 -2.63 17.37
CA THR A 195 -9.53 -3.11 17.54
C THR A 195 -10.26 -3.03 16.19
N PRO A 196 -10.53 -4.17 15.53
CA PRO A 196 -11.27 -4.17 14.28
C PRO A 196 -12.72 -3.80 14.52
N VAL A 197 -13.25 -2.91 13.69
CA VAL A 197 -14.64 -2.46 13.67
C VAL A 197 -15.15 -2.41 12.24
N HIS A 198 -16.46 -2.53 12.06
CA HIS A 198 -17.07 -2.26 10.76
C HIS A 198 -16.92 -0.78 10.40
N GLY A 199 -16.56 -0.50 9.15
CA GLY A 199 -16.57 0.86 8.60
C GLY A 199 -17.00 0.84 7.15
N SER A 200 -18.16 1.42 6.86
CA SER A 200 -18.73 1.50 5.50
C SER A 200 -17.83 2.27 4.54
N GLN A 201 -17.01 3.19 5.04
CA GLN A 201 -16.09 3.97 4.21
C GLN A 201 -15.02 3.13 3.50
N ILE A 202 -14.75 1.91 3.97
CA ILE A 202 -13.81 1.00 3.31
C ILE A 202 -14.32 0.56 1.94
N GLU A 203 -15.64 0.60 1.72
CA GLU A 203 -16.29 0.25 0.45
C GLU A 203 -16.63 1.49 -0.41
N ASP A 204 -16.34 2.70 0.09
CA ASP A 204 -16.68 3.99 -0.54
C ASP A 204 -15.50 4.58 -1.35
N SER A 205 -15.78 5.07 -2.57
CA SER A 205 -14.75 5.67 -3.45
C SER A 205 -14.08 6.91 -2.84
N GLY A 206 -14.74 7.62 -1.93
CA GLY A 206 -14.22 8.80 -1.25
C GLY A 206 -12.98 8.52 -0.41
N LEU A 207 -12.79 7.28 0.07
CA LEU A 207 -11.54 6.85 0.71
C LEU A 207 -10.35 6.94 -0.26
N CYS A 208 -10.52 6.46 -1.49
CA CYS A 208 -9.51 6.56 -2.55
C CYS A 208 -9.29 8.02 -2.97
N GLY A 209 -10.35 8.83 -2.95
CA GLY A 209 -10.33 10.25 -3.29
C GLY A 209 -9.39 11.11 -2.43
N THR A 210 -9.06 10.66 -1.21
CA THR A 210 -8.10 11.34 -0.33
C THR A 210 -6.72 11.48 -0.98
N CYS A 211 -6.23 10.43 -1.64
CA CYS A 211 -4.94 10.42 -2.34
C CYS A 211 -5.08 10.66 -3.85
N HIS A 212 -6.20 10.27 -4.45
CA HIS A 212 -6.47 10.37 -5.90
C HIS A 212 -7.16 11.68 -6.32
N THR A 213 -7.04 12.72 -5.48
CA THR A 213 -7.33 14.12 -5.79
C THR A 213 -6.21 14.99 -5.26
N LEU A 214 -5.25 15.33 -6.11
CA LEU A 214 -4.03 16.05 -5.72
C LEU A 214 -4.06 17.47 -6.25
N TYR A 215 -4.07 18.42 -5.31
CA TYR A 215 -3.77 19.82 -5.57
C TYR A 215 -2.37 20.14 -5.09
N THR A 216 -1.59 20.82 -5.92
CA THR A 216 -0.26 21.34 -5.57
C THR A 216 -0.24 22.85 -5.74
N THR A 217 0.65 23.52 -5.01
CA THR A 217 0.86 24.97 -5.17
C THR A 217 2.02 25.17 -6.15
N PRO A 218 1.76 25.60 -7.40
CA PRO A 218 2.83 25.86 -8.35
C PRO A 218 3.65 27.07 -7.91
N VAL A 219 4.89 27.16 -8.41
CA VAL A 219 5.82 28.23 -8.08
C VAL A 219 6.32 28.95 -9.34
N ASP A 220 6.73 30.20 -9.18
CA ASP A 220 7.38 30.97 -10.25
C ASP A 220 8.85 30.55 -10.47
N SER A 221 9.55 31.22 -11.40
CA SER A 221 10.98 30.95 -11.68
C SER A 221 11.93 31.25 -10.51
N ASN A 222 11.45 31.92 -9.46
CA ASN A 222 12.19 32.22 -8.24
C ASN A 222 11.73 31.34 -7.06
N SER A 223 10.94 30.30 -7.33
CA SER A 223 10.34 29.40 -6.34
C SER A 223 9.36 30.09 -5.37
N ASN A 224 8.77 31.23 -5.76
CA ASN A 224 7.70 31.84 -4.97
C ASN A 224 6.38 31.12 -5.25
N PRO A 225 5.61 30.74 -4.22
CA PRO A 225 4.27 30.17 -4.40
C PRO A 225 3.33 31.11 -5.14
N LEU A 226 2.64 30.59 -6.15
CA LEU A 226 1.55 31.29 -6.81
C LEU A 226 0.27 31.14 -5.96
N ALA A 227 -0.58 32.17 -5.94
CA ALA A 227 -1.85 32.15 -5.22
C ALA A 227 -2.95 31.37 -5.98
N ILE A 228 -2.62 30.16 -6.42
CA ILE A 228 -3.51 29.22 -7.11
C ILE A 228 -3.26 27.80 -6.60
N ASP A 229 -4.32 26.99 -6.58
CA ASP A 229 -4.20 25.54 -6.42
C ASP A 229 -4.21 24.90 -7.81
N PHE A 230 -3.15 24.18 -8.14
CA PHE A 230 -3.03 23.47 -9.41
C PHE A 230 -3.55 22.05 -9.27
N PRO A 231 -4.54 21.63 -10.08
CA PRO A 231 -5.08 20.29 -10.04
C PRO A 231 -4.13 19.30 -10.75
N GLU A 232 -3.16 18.74 -10.03
CA GLU A 232 -2.16 17.83 -10.59
C GLU A 232 -2.74 16.46 -10.93
N GLN A 233 -3.62 15.92 -10.08
CA GLN A 233 -4.33 14.65 -10.32
C GLN A 233 -5.78 14.79 -9.91
N MET A 234 -6.71 14.44 -10.79
CA MET A 234 -8.15 14.64 -10.58
C MET A 234 -8.96 13.36 -10.77
N THR A 235 -8.33 12.19 -10.68
CA THR A 235 -8.96 10.90 -11.03
C THR A 235 -10.26 10.64 -10.28
N TYR A 236 -10.33 10.94 -8.98
CA TYR A 236 -11.57 10.79 -8.23
C TYR A 236 -12.67 11.74 -8.70
N LEU A 237 -12.35 13.01 -8.96
CA LEU A 237 -13.32 13.98 -9.47
C LEU A 237 -13.74 13.69 -10.92
N GLU A 238 -12.83 13.15 -11.74
CA GLU A 238 -13.13 12.64 -13.07
C GLU A 238 -14.13 11.46 -13.00
N TRP A 239 -13.94 10.55 -12.03
CA TRP A 239 -14.87 9.45 -11.75
C TRP A 239 -16.23 9.96 -11.25
N GLU A 240 -16.26 10.90 -10.31
CA GLU A 240 -17.48 11.52 -9.76
C GLU A 240 -18.32 12.22 -10.84
N ASN A 241 -17.67 12.70 -11.91
CA ASN A 241 -18.34 13.34 -13.05
C ASN A 241 -18.55 12.38 -14.25
N SER A 242 -18.39 11.08 -14.04
CA SER A 242 -18.51 10.05 -15.08
C SER A 242 -19.80 9.25 -14.97
N ALA A 243 -20.01 8.31 -15.90
CA ALA A 243 -21.10 7.33 -15.81
C ALA A 243 -20.94 6.33 -14.65
N TYR A 244 -19.74 6.24 -14.05
CA TYR A 244 -19.42 5.29 -12.98
C TYR A 244 -19.63 5.84 -11.57
N ASP A 245 -19.89 7.14 -11.44
CA ASP A 245 -20.33 7.72 -10.17
C ASP A 245 -21.56 6.97 -9.61
N ASP A 246 -21.77 7.08 -8.31
CA ASP A 246 -22.88 6.41 -7.61
C ASP A 246 -24.25 6.81 -8.18
N ALA A 247 -24.40 8.04 -8.69
CA ALA A 247 -25.60 8.52 -9.36
C ALA A 247 -25.54 8.38 -10.91
N GLY A 248 -24.47 7.80 -11.45
CA GLY A 248 -24.21 7.62 -12.86
C GLY A 248 -25.08 6.54 -13.52
N SER A 249 -24.97 6.41 -14.85
CA SER A 249 -25.74 5.41 -15.62
C SER A 249 -25.21 3.97 -15.47
N THR A 250 -23.98 3.81 -14.99
CA THR A 250 -23.27 2.54 -14.84
C THR A 250 -22.47 2.56 -13.53
N PRO A 251 -23.13 2.72 -12.37
CA PRO A 251 -22.45 2.99 -11.11
C PRO A 251 -21.48 1.84 -10.77
N ALA A 252 -20.25 2.21 -10.44
CA ALA A 252 -19.23 1.28 -9.98
C ALA A 252 -18.21 2.01 -9.10
N SER A 253 -18.04 1.55 -7.86
CA SER A 253 -17.06 2.15 -6.96
C SER A 253 -15.63 1.82 -7.37
N CYS A 254 -14.66 2.59 -6.85
CA CYS A 254 -13.24 2.30 -7.06
C CYS A 254 -12.90 0.86 -6.67
N GLN A 255 -13.41 0.42 -5.52
CA GLN A 255 -13.20 -0.90 -4.95
C GLN A 255 -13.83 -2.01 -5.82
N GLU A 256 -14.99 -1.77 -6.44
CA GLU A 256 -15.63 -2.78 -7.28
C GLU A 256 -14.79 -3.16 -8.50
N CYS A 257 -14.12 -2.18 -9.11
CA CYS A 257 -13.24 -2.41 -10.25
C CYS A 257 -11.83 -2.85 -9.82
N HIS A 258 -11.25 -2.21 -8.80
CA HIS A 258 -9.84 -2.37 -8.45
C HIS A 258 -9.58 -3.39 -7.33
N MET A 259 -10.60 -3.77 -6.55
CA MET A 259 -10.52 -4.79 -5.50
C MET A 259 -11.53 -5.90 -5.77
N ARG A 260 -11.21 -6.73 -6.76
CA ARG A 260 -12.18 -7.71 -7.30
C ARG A 260 -12.64 -8.68 -6.21
N PRO A 261 -13.92 -9.08 -6.20
CA PRO A 261 -14.39 -10.05 -5.22
C PRO A 261 -13.72 -11.41 -5.45
N ALA A 262 -13.37 -12.09 -4.36
CA ALA A 262 -12.94 -13.47 -4.38
C ALA A 262 -14.11 -14.42 -4.68
N THR A 263 -13.78 -15.65 -5.10
CA THR A 263 -14.81 -16.64 -5.43
C THR A 263 -15.40 -17.26 -4.18
N GLY A 264 -16.68 -17.02 -3.92
CA GLY A 264 -17.42 -17.66 -2.83
C GLY A 264 -17.02 -17.15 -1.45
N LEU A 265 -16.89 -18.06 -0.48
CA LEU A 265 -16.56 -17.72 0.90
C LEU A 265 -15.05 -17.77 1.14
N VAL A 266 -14.53 -16.82 1.91
CA VAL A 266 -13.10 -16.70 2.26
C VAL A 266 -12.96 -16.51 3.76
N ARG A 267 -12.01 -17.21 4.41
CA ARG A 267 -11.61 -16.84 5.78
C ARG A 267 -10.78 -15.57 5.74
N ILE A 268 -11.15 -14.57 6.53
CA ILE A 268 -10.41 -13.30 6.59
C ILE A 268 -9.06 -13.43 7.32
N SER A 269 -8.83 -14.56 8.01
CA SER A 269 -7.58 -14.86 8.69
C SER A 269 -7.32 -16.36 8.75
N ASN A 270 -6.05 -16.74 8.75
CA ASN A 270 -5.60 -18.11 8.96
C ASN A 270 -5.60 -18.53 10.44
N THR A 271 -5.76 -17.58 11.37
CA THR A 271 -5.71 -17.81 12.82
C THR A 271 -6.63 -16.84 13.59
N PRO A 272 -7.34 -17.28 14.64
CA PRO A 272 -7.42 -18.66 15.12
C PRO A 272 -8.16 -19.57 14.12
N PRO A 273 -7.97 -20.91 14.18
CA PRO A 273 -8.52 -21.84 13.17
C PRO A 273 -10.05 -21.84 13.02
N ASN A 274 -10.77 -21.27 13.98
CA ASN A 274 -12.23 -21.20 14.01
C ASN A 274 -12.83 -19.95 13.35
N VAL A 275 -12.02 -19.13 12.66
CA VAL A 275 -12.53 -18.01 11.84
C VAL A 275 -13.43 -18.58 10.75
N LEU A 276 -14.71 -18.19 10.77
CA LEU A 276 -15.69 -18.63 9.78
C LEU A 276 -15.43 -17.92 8.44
N PRO A 277 -15.55 -18.63 7.30
CA PRO A 277 -15.53 -18.01 5.99
C PRO A 277 -16.68 -17.01 5.80
N LEU A 278 -16.40 -15.87 5.17
CA LEU A 278 -17.36 -14.79 4.92
C LEU A 278 -17.51 -14.56 3.40
N PRO A 279 -18.70 -14.16 2.93
CA PRO A 279 -18.92 -13.80 1.52
C PRO A 279 -18.34 -12.43 1.20
N ASN A 280 -18.24 -12.10 -0.10
CA ASN A 280 -17.90 -10.78 -0.61
C ASN A 280 -16.49 -10.26 -0.24
N PHE A 281 -15.56 -11.15 0.08
CA PHE A 281 -14.17 -10.79 0.33
C PHE A 281 -13.56 -10.07 -0.87
N ARG A 282 -12.97 -8.89 -0.61
CA ARG A 282 -12.31 -8.06 -1.62
C ARG A 282 -10.82 -8.40 -1.67
N ARG A 283 -10.33 -8.74 -2.87
CA ARG A 283 -8.91 -8.94 -3.12
C ARG A 283 -8.16 -7.62 -3.01
N HIS A 284 -6.90 -7.69 -2.60
CA HIS A 284 -6.05 -6.51 -2.41
C HIS A 284 -5.10 -6.30 -3.60
N ASP A 285 -5.52 -6.71 -4.79
CA ASP A 285 -4.71 -6.68 -6.01
C ASP A 285 -4.60 -5.26 -6.61
N VAL A 286 -5.50 -4.35 -6.26
CA VAL A 286 -5.52 -2.88 -6.55
C VAL A 286 -4.81 -2.53 -7.86
N VAL A 287 -5.28 -3.16 -8.94
CA VAL A 287 -4.54 -3.19 -10.20
C VAL A 287 -4.67 -1.86 -10.93
N GLY A 288 -3.56 -1.33 -11.43
CA GLY A 288 -3.49 -0.15 -12.27
C GLY A 288 -2.63 -0.37 -13.53
N ALA A 289 -2.19 0.73 -14.17
CA ALA A 289 -1.43 0.67 -15.42
C ALA A 289 0.01 0.11 -15.28
N ASN A 290 0.53 -0.02 -14.05
CA ASN A 290 1.93 -0.35 -13.79
C ASN A 290 2.23 -1.86 -13.76
N THR A 291 1.52 -2.68 -14.54
CA THR A 291 1.76 -4.14 -14.62
C THR A 291 3.20 -4.52 -15.00
N PHE A 292 4.00 -3.58 -15.54
CA PHE A 292 5.41 -3.77 -15.88
C PHE A 292 6.36 -3.66 -14.69
N MET A 293 5.99 -2.90 -13.64
CA MET A 293 6.77 -2.79 -12.39
C MET A 293 6.54 -3.99 -11.47
N LEU A 294 5.46 -4.74 -11.69
CA LEU A 294 4.93 -5.79 -10.82
C LEU A 294 5.26 -7.20 -11.37
N LYS A 295 6.16 -7.29 -12.35
CA LYS A 295 6.61 -8.53 -13.01
C LYS A 295 8.09 -8.80 -12.77
#